data_AF-A0A2H0JNB6-F1
#
_entry.id   AF-A0A2H0JNB6-F1
#
_cell.length_a   1.000
_cell.length_b   1.000
_cell.length_c   1.000
_cell.angle_alpha   90.00
_cell.angle_beta   90.00
_cell.angle_gamma   90.00
#
_symmetry.space_group_name_H-M   'P 1'
#
loop_
_entity.id
_entity.type
_entity.pdbx_description
1 polymer ?
#
loop_
_entity_poly.entity_id
_entity_poly.type
_entity_poly.pdbx_seq_one_letter_code
_entity_poly.pdbx_strand_id
1 'polypeptide(L)'
;MRIDRCICHDVLFEALHREARRHGCATVNELQAHTDFGQGCGLCHAYVAEMLRTGQTVFTELVERPDPGTAPATWKCRQAHQ
;
A
#
# COMPACT_ATOMS: atom_id res chain seq x y z
N MET A 1 5.75 -18.60 1.92
CA MET A 1 4.84 -17.73 2.72
C MET A 1 3.88 -17.07 1.76
N ARG A 2 2.61 -16.87 2.13
CA ARG A 2 1.61 -16.20 1.28
C ARG A 2 1.12 -14.96 2.01
N ILE A 3 1.20 -13.81 1.35
CA ILE A 3 0.75 -12.52 1.88
C ILE A 3 -0.31 -12.00 0.91
N ASP A 4 -1.57 -12.15 1.28
CA ASP A 4 -2.72 -11.83 0.43
C ASP A 4 -3.82 -11.05 1.18
N ARG A 5 -3.55 -10.64 2.42
CA ARG A 5 -4.54 -10.03 3.30
C ARG A 5 -3.93 -9.15 4.39
N CYS A 6 -4.76 -8.26 4.92
CA CYS A 6 -4.54 -7.66 6.23
C CYS A 6 -4.89 -8.69 7.32
N ILE A 7 -3.90 -9.20 8.04
CA ILE A 7 -4.12 -10.21 9.08
C ILE A 7 -4.94 -9.69 10.28
N CYS A 8 -4.88 -8.40 10.58
CA CYS A 8 -5.58 -7.83 11.73
C CYS A 8 -7.10 -7.77 11.53
N HIS A 9 -7.53 -7.60 10.28
CA HIS A 9 -8.95 -7.41 9.93
C HIS A 9 -9.47 -8.56 9.04
N ASP A 10 -8.62 -9.55 8.74
CA ASP A 10 -8.87 -10.66 7.81
C ASP A 10 -9.43 -10.23 6.44
N VAL A 11 -8.94 -9.12 5.89
CA VAL A 11 -9.39 -8.58 4.59
C VAL A 11 -8.41 -8.91 3.49
N LEU A 12 -8.87 -9.61 2.45
CA LEU A 12 -8.09 -9.94 1.25
C LEU A 12 -7.71 -8.69 0.45
N PHE A 13 -6.49 -8.67 -0.09
CA PHE A 13 -6.04 -7.66 -1.03
C PHE A 13 -6.88 -7.66 -2.31
N GLU A 14 -7.39 -8.81 -2.75
CA GLU A 14 -8.32 -8.85 -3.89
C GLU A 14 -9.64 -8.11 -3.62
N ALA A 15 -10.13 -8.14 -2.38
CA ALA A 15 -11.31 -7.36 -1.98
C ALA A 15 -10.98 -5.87 -1.93
N LEU A 16 -9.83 -5.52 -1.34
CA LEU A 16 -9.32 -4.14 -1.31
C LEU A 16 -9.09 -3.56 -2.72
N HIS A 17 -8.55 -4.34 -3.65
CA HIS A 17 -8.33 -3.90 -5.02
C HIS A 17 -9.65 -3.62 -5.75
N ARG A 18 -10.67 -4.47 -5.54
CA ARG A 18 -12.01 -4.25 -6.07
C ARG A 18 -12.63 -2.96 -5.54
N GLU A 19 -12.51 -2.71 -4.24
CA GLU A 19 -13.06 -1.49 -3.65
C GLU A 19 -12.30 -0.24 -4.11
N ALA A 20 -10.96 -0.32 -4.20
CA ALA A 20 -10.16 0.76 -4.75
C ALA A 20 -10.56 1.11 -6.19
N ARG A 21 -10.80 0.11 -7.05
CA ARG A 21 -11.29 0.31 -8.41
C ARG A 21 -12.69 0.92 -8.46
N ARG A 22 -13.57 0.50 -7.55
CA ARG A 22 -14.95 0.99 -7.45
C ARG A 22 -15.00 2.48 -7.05
N HIS A 23 -14.12 2.89 -6.14
CA HIS A 23 -14.09 4.25 -5.60
C HIS A 23 -13.04 5.18 -6.23
N GLY A 24 -12.18 4.63 -7.11
CA GLY A 24 -11.10 5.40 -7.73
C GLY A 24 -9.95 5.74 -6.78
N CYS A 25 -9.75 4.96 -5.71
CA CYS A 25 -8.68 5.19 -4.75
C CYS A 25 -7.30 4.86 -5.35
N ALA A 26 -6.34 5.76 -5.17
CA ALA A 26 -4.95 5.59 -5.61
C ALA A 26 -3.97 5.44 -4.43
N THR A 27 -4.41 5.74 -3.20
CA THR A 27 -3.58 5.67 -1.99
C THR A 27 -4.20 4.80 -0.89
N VAL A 28 -3.36 4.34 0.05
CA VAL A 28 -3.79 3.57 1.23
C VAL A 28 -4.79 4.37 2.06
N ASN A 29 -4.52 5.66 2.32
CA ASN A 29 -5.39 6.52 3.12
C ASN A 29 -6.76 6.73 2.48
N GLU A 30 -6.82 6.93 1.16
CA GLU A 30 -8.10 7.03 0.43
C GLU A 30 -8.91 5.74 0.56
N LEU A 31 -8.27 4.57 0.42
CA LEU A 31 -8.95 3.29 0.55
C LEU A 31 -9.43 3.03 1.98
N GLN A 32 -8.67 3.47 2.98
CA GLN A 32 -9.05 3.36 4.40
C GLN A 32 -10.29 4.19 4.77
N ALA A 33 -10.66 5.19 3.96
CA ALA A 33 -11.93 5.90 4.15
C ALA A 33 -13.15 5.04 3.74
N HIS A 34 -12.95 3.94 3.01
CA HIS A 34 -14.01 3.07 2.50
C HIS A 34 -13.99 1.66 3.08
N THR A 35 -12.87 1.19 3.61
CA THR A 35 -12.73 -0.17 4.14
C THR A 35 -11.75 -0.20 5.32
N ASP A 36 -12.12 -0.93 6.37
CA ASP A 36 -11.28 -1.13 7.54
C ASP A 36 -10.12 -2.11 7.24
N PHE A 37 -8.91 -1.57 7.15
CA PHE A 37 -7.68 -2.36 7.13
C PHE A 37 -6.50 -1.52 7.61
N GLY A 38 -5.42 -2.18 8.02
CA GLY A 38 -4.14 -1.50 8.28
C GLY A 38 -4.04 -0.72 9.60
N GLN A 39 -5.13 -0.49 10.32
CA GLN A 39 -5.12 0.23 11.61
C GLN A 39 -4.64 -0.59 12.83
N GLY A 40 -4.34 -1.88 12.63
CA GLY A 40 -3.80 -2.78 13.65
C GLY A 40 -2.27 -2.72 13.69
N CYS A 41 -1.62 -3.60 12.94
CA CYS A 41 -0.15 -3.68 12.88
C CYS A 41 0.49 -2.78 11.79
N GLY A 42 -0.29 -2.28 10.83
CA GLY A 42 0.21 -1.49 9.69
C GLY A 42 1.07 -2.25 8.66
N LEU A 43 1.42 -3.52 8.89
CA LEU A 43 2.32 -4.30 8.00
C LEU A 43 1.78 -4.47 6.58
N CYS A 44 0.46 -4.48 6.41
CA CYS A 44 -0.16 -4.62 5.09
C CYS A 44 -0.02 -3.38 4.20
N HIS A 45 0.35 -2.21 4.73
CA HIS A 45 0.35 -0.95 3.96
C HIS A 45 1.28 -0.99 2.74
N ALA A 46 2.49 -1.56 2.88
CA ALA A 46 3.43 -1.67 1.76
C ALA A 46 2.86 -2.54 0.62
N TYR A 47 2.22 -3.66 0.98
CA TYR A 47 1.58 -4.55 0.01
C TYR A 47 0.34 -3.93 -0.63
N VAL A 48 -0.46 -3.18 0.14
CA VAL A 48 -1.64 -2.49 -0.40
C VAL A 48 -1.21 -1.35 -1.33
N ALA A 49 -0.17 -0.59 -1.00
CA ALA A 49 0.38 0.41 -1.91
C ALA A 49 0.88 -0.21 -3.22
N GLU A 50 1.59 -1.34 -3.12
CA GLU A 50 2.05 -2.08 -4.30
C GLU A 50 0.88 -2.65 -5.12
N MET A 51 -0.14 -3.19 -4.46
CA MET A 51 -1.39 -3.64 -5.07
C MET A 51 -2.13 -2.52 -5.79
N LEU A 52 -2.17 -1.30 -5.25
CA LEU A 52 -2.77 -0.14 -5.91
C LEU A 52 -1.99 0.25 -7.17
N ARG A 53 -0.66 0.09 -7.14
CA ARG A 53 0.24 0.40 -8.26
C ARG A 53 0.21 -0.64 -9.38
N THR A 54 0.23 -1.93 -9.06
CA THR A 54 0.41 -3.01 -10.05
C THR A 54 -0.82 -3.89 -10.24
N GLY A 55 -1.76 -3.86 -9.30
CA GLY A 55 -2.88 -4.81 -9.25
C GLY A 55 -2.52 -6.18 -8.68
N GLN A 56 -1.27 -6.40 -8.24
CA GLN A 56 -0.88 -7.65 -7.60
C GLN A 56 -1.54 -7.79 -6.22
N THR A 57 -2.26 -8.89 -6.01
CA THR A 57 -3.01 -9.14 -4.76
C THR A 57 -2.44 -10.29 -3.93
N VAL A 58 -1.41 -10.98 -4.42
CA VAL A 58 -0.74 -12.07 -3.72
C VAL A 58 0.76 -11.84 -3.81
N PHE A 59 1.42 -11.86 -2.66
CA PHE A 59 2.87 -11.71 -2.54
C PHE A 59 3.45 -12.95 -1.86
N THR A 60 4.63 -13.34 -2.33
CA THR A 60 5.41 -14.46 -1.77
C THR A 60 6.69 -14.00 -1.09
N GLU A 61 7.02 -12.71 -1.23
CA GLU A 61 8.24 -12.06 -0.74
C GLU A 61 7.87 -10.83 0.08
N LEU A 62 8.78 -10.39 0.95
CA LEU A 62 8.58 -9.18 1.76
C LEU A 62 8.75 -7.94 0.88
N VAL A 63 7.73 -7.08 0.82
CA VAL A 63 7.85 -5.77 0.20
C VAL A 63 8.47 -4.84 1.23
N GLU A 64 9.70 -4.38 0.96
CA GLU A 64 10.37 -3.41 1.83
C GLU A 64 9.58 -2.10 1.82
N ARG A 65 9.21 -1.63 3.03
CA ARG A 65 8.76 -0.25 3.18
C ARG A 65 9.98 0.62 2.89
N PRO A 66 9.94 1.57 1.94
CA PRO A 66 11.07 2.46 1.72
C PRO A 66 11.41 3.13 3.06
N ASP A 67 12.65 2.94 3.49
CA ASP A 67 13.18 3.55 4.69
C ASP A 67 13.12 5.08 4.52
N PRO A 68 12.58 5.85 5.49
CA PRO A 68 12.50 7.30 5.36
C PRO A 68 13.89 7.98 5.27
N GLY A 69 14.99 7.26 5.54
CA GLY A 69 16.37 7.69 5.37
C GLY A 69 17.08 7.13 4.12
N THR A 70 16.45 6.23 3.36
CA THR A 70 17.02 5.67 2.13
C THR A 70 16.14 6.02 0.93
N ALA A 71 16.08 7.32 0.61
CA ALA A 71 15.66 7.72 -0.72
C ALA A 71 16.70 7.18 -1.73
N PRO A 72 16.29 6.49 -2.81
CA PRO A 72 17.23 6.22 -3.89
C PRO A 72 17.75 7.57 -4.40
N ALA A 73 19.08 7.69 -4.46
CA ALA A 73 19.81 8.89 -4.83
C ALA A 73 19.62 9.26 -6.31
N THR A 74 18.39 9.49 -6.78
CA THR A 74 18.06 10.11 -8.06
C THR A 74 16.64 10.68 -8.07
N TRP A 75 16.29 11.50 -7.08
CA TRP A 75 15.23 12.50 -7.28
C TRP A 75 15.81 13.88 -6.97
N LYS A 76 16.34 14.54 -8.00
CA LYS A 76 16.63 15.96 -7.94
C LYS A 76 15.29 16.70 -7.89
N CYS A 77 14.69 16.82 -6.71
CA CYS A 77 13.74 17.90 -6.48
C CYS A 77 14.52 19.20 -6.50
N ARG A 78 14.39 19.90 -7.62
CA ARG A 78 14.85 21.25 -7.83
C ARG A 78 14.24 22.11 -6.72
N GLN A 79 15.06 22.48 -5.74
CA GLN A 79 14.74 23.51 -4.76
C GLN A 79 14.34 24.79 -5.51
N ALA A 80 13.15 25.26 -5.20
CA ALA A 80 12.57 26.56 -5.54
C ALA A 80 11.44 26.74 -4.52
N HIS A 81 11.34 27.75 -3.67
CA HIS A 81 12.09 28.99 -3.44
C HIS A 81 11.73 29.41 -1.99
N GLN A 82 12.70 30.03 -1.31
CA GLN A 82 12.58 31.10 -0.30
C GLN A 82 11.71 30.84 0.94
#